data_AF-A0A1V5E8Z0-F1
#
_entry.id   AF-A0A1V5E8Z0-F1
#
_cell.length_a   1.000
_cell.length_b   1.000
_cell.length_c   1.000
_cell.angle_alpha   90.00
_cell.angle_beta   90.00
_cell.angle_gamma   90.00
#
_symmetry.space_group_name_H-M   'P 1'
#
loop_
_entity.id
_entity.type
_entity.pdbx_description
1 polymer ?
#
loop_
_entity_poly.entity_id
_entity_poly.type
_entity_poly.pdbx_seq_one_letter_code
_entity_poly.pdbx_strand_id
1 'polypeptide(L)'
;MENTRADFQGRLDVIADILIRCFFGGMGLLMVWFAAYVAAGDWIYRMHSPWFQIPRQTFDAIHYAGMAVTKIAIILFFLLPWIAIKLVSQKRDT
;
A
#
# COMPACT_ATOMS: atom_id res chain seq x y z
N MET A 1 11.42 -18.97 -30.64
CA MET A 1 10.26 -18.10 -30.29
C MET A 1 9.55 -18.58 -29.03
N GLU A 2 9.30 -19.89 -28.87
CA GLU A 2 8.66 -20.46 -27.67
C GLU A 2 9.46 -20.21 -26.37
N ASN A 3 10.78 -20.42 -26.40
CA ASN A 3 11.67 -20.18 -25.26
C ASN A 3 11.67 -18.70 -24.78
N THR A 4 11.57 -17.75 -25.73
CA THR A 4 11.49 -16.32 -25.43
C THR A 4 10.16 -15.92 -24.79
N ARG A 5 9.05 -16.58 -25.17
CA ARG A 5 7.72 -16.33 -24.62
C ARG A 5 7.60 -16.85 -23.19
N ALA A 6 8.10 -18.07 -22.94
CA ALA A 6 8.12 -18.67 -21.61
C ALA A 6 8.97 -17.85 -20.62
N ASP A 7 10.15 -17.39 -21.04
CA ASP A 7 11.00 -16.49 -20.24
C ASP A 7 10.27 -15.17 -19.92
N PHE A 8 9.59 -14.57 -20.90
CA PHE A 8 8.83 -13.34 -20.68
C PHE A 8 7.67 -13.52 -19.67
N GLN A 9 6.92 -14.63 -19.76
CA GLN A 9 5.85 -14.95 -18.81
C GLN A 9 6.42 -15.14 -17.39
N GLY A 10 7.52 -15.89 -17.26
CA GLY A 10 8.18 -16.08 -15.97
C GLY A 10 8.60 -14.75 -15.32
N ARG A 11 9.11 -13.79 -16.11
CA ARG A 11 9.45 -12.45 -15.60
C ARG A 11 8.22 -11.66 -15.15
N LEU A 12 7.13 -11.72 -15.90
CA LEU A 12 5.88 -11.05 -15.52
C LEU A 12 5.29 -11.64 -14.24
N ASP A 13 5.34 -12.95 -14.07
CA ASP A 13 4.87 -13.63 -12.85
C ASP A 13 5.70 -13.21 -11.63
N VAL A 14 7.03 -13.11 -11.76
CA VAL A 14 7.90 -12.60 -10.69
C VAL A 14 7.55 -11.17 -10.31
N ILE A 15 7.30 -10.29 -11.29
CA ILE A 15 6.91 -8.90 -11.03
C ILE A 15 5.54 -8.85 -10.34
N ALA A 16 4.57 -9.64 -10.80
CA ALA A 16 3.26 -9.73 -10.15
C ALA A 16 3.38 -10.21 -8.70
N ASP A 17 4.19 -11.23 -8.44
CA ASP A 17 4.44 -11.74 -7.08
C ASP A 17 5.05 -10.68 -6.16
N ILE A 18 5.97 -9.86 -6.66
CA ILE A 18 6.53 -8.74 -5.89
C ILE A 18 5.45 -7.70 -5.59
N LEU A 19 4.70 -7.28 -6.61
CA LEU A 19 3.66 -6.25 -6.47
C LEU A 19 2.59 -6.64 -5.44
N ILE A 20 2.12 -7.90 -5.47
CA ILE A 20 1.09 -8.34 -4.51
C ILE A 20 1.63 -8.44 -3.09
N ARG A 21 2.90 -8.85 -2.89
CA ARG A 21 3.55 -8.85 -1.57
C ARG A 21 3.73 -7.43 -1.04
N CYS A 22 4.09 -6.48 -1.89
CA CYS A 22 4.15 -5.06 -1.54
C CYS A 22 2.76 -4.51 -1.18
N PHE A 23 1.72 -4.90 -1.91
CA PHE A 23 0.35 -4.53 -1.59
C PHE A 23 -0.05 -5.02 -0.19
N PHE A 24 0.14 -6.30 0.11
CA PHE A 24 -0.18 -6.86 1.44
C PHE A 24 0.67 -6.24 2.55
N GLY A 25 1.96 -6.02 2.31
CA GLY A 25 2.84 -5.34 3.26
C GLY A 25 2.39 -3.91 3.54
N GLY A 26 2.03 -3.16 2.49
CA GLY A 26 1.49 -1.81 2.60
C GLY A 26 0.16 -1.77 3.35
N MET A 27 -0.75 -2.70 3.07
CA MET A 27 -2.01 -2.82 3.80
C MET A 27 -1.76 -3.17 5.28
N GLY A 28 -0.80 -4.04 5.57
CA GLY A 28 -0.38 -4.36 6.93
C GLY A 28 0.15 -3.12 7.68
N LEU A 29 1.01 -2.33 7.04
CA LEU A 29 1.49 -1.06 7.60
C LEU A 29 0.32 -0.10 7.90
N LEU A 30 -0.65 0.01 6.99
CA LEU A 30 -1.81 0.87 7.17
C LEU A 30 -2.71 0.41 8.32
N MET A 31 -2.88 -0.91 8.46
CA MET A 31 -3.62 -1.50 9.59
C MET A 31 -2.91 -1.25 10.93
N VAL A 32 -1.58 -1.39 10.98
CA VAL A 32 -0.81 -1.10 12.19
C VAL A 32 -0.88 0.38 12.54
N TRP A 33 -0.76 1.27 11.55
CA TRP A 33 -0.91 2.72 11.76
C TRP A 33 -2.30 3.05 12.31
N PHE A 34 -3.35 2.53 11.67
CA PHE A 34 -4.73 2.72 12.14
C PHE A 34 -4.94 2.20 13.57
N ALA A 35 -4.47 0.98 13.87
CA ALA A 35 -4.58 0.39 15.20
C ALA A 35 -3.82 1.20 16.26
N ALA A 36 -2.60 1.65 15.95
CA ALA A 36 -1.81 2.49 16.84
C ALA A 36 -2.51 3.84 17.11
N TYR A 37 -3.11 4.44 16.08
CA TYR A 37 -3.85 5.69 16.21
C TYR A 37 -5.14 5.52 17.03
N VAL A 38 -5.90 4.44 16.82
CA VAL A 38 -7.13 4.18 17.59
C VAL A 38 -6.83 3.82 19.05
N ALA A 39 -5.83 2.96 19.30
CA ALA A 39 -5.51 2.47 20.64
C ALA A 39 -4.71 3.49 21.48
N ALA A 40 -3.87 4.30 20.83
CA ALA A 40 -2.92 5.18 21.51
C ALA A 40 -2.94 6.63 20.98
N GLY A 41 -3.96 7.05 20.22
CA GLY A 41 -4.02 8.40 19.63
C GLY A 41 -3.87 9.53 20.65
N ASP A 42 -4.50 9.40 21.83
CA ASP A 42 -4.36 10.36 22.93
C ASP A 42 -2.94 10.41 23.49
N TRP A 43 -2.25 9.26 23.56
CA TRP A 43 -0.87 9.17 24.04
C TRP A 43 0.10 9.75 23.00
N ILE A 44 -0.08 9.42 21.73
CA ILE A 44 0.74 9.95 20.62
C ILE A 44 0.59 11.48 20.54
N TYR A 45 -0.64 11.99 20.69
CA TYR A 45 -0.92 13.43 20.73
C TYR A 45 -0.18 14.11 21.89
N ARG A 46 -0.25 13.57 23.11
CA ARG A 46 0.45 14.12 24.28
C ARG A 46 1.97 14.08 24.16
N MET A 47 2.52 13.12 23.42
CA MET A 47 3.96 13.06 23.14
C MET A 47 4.40 14.04 22.07
N HIS A 48 3.55 14.35 21.09
CA HIS A 48 3.88 15.27 20.00
C HIS A 48 3.56 16.73 20.34
N SER A 49 2.58 16.99 21.22
CA SER A 49 2.17 18.34 21.61
C SER A 49 3.29 19.23 22.21
N PRO A 50 4.33 18.70 22.89
CA PRO A 50 5.46 19.51 23.34
C PRO A 50 6.37 19.98 22.20
N TRP A 51 6.45 19.24 21.09
CA TRP A 51 7.30 19.58 19.94
C TRP A 51 6.55 20.36 18.87
N PHE A 52 5.23 20.18 18.78
CA PHE A 52 4.38 20.82 17.78
C PHE A 52 3.09 21.33 18.43
N GLN A 53 2.84 22.65 18.32
CA GLN A 53 1.62 23.30 18.80
C GLN A 53 0.45 23.04 17.83
N ILE A 54 0.08 21.77 17.66
CA ILE A 54 -0.95 21.33 16.72
C ILE A 54 -2.26 21.08 17.49
N PRO A 55 -3.37 21.73 17.13
CA PRO A 55 -4.68 21.43 17.71
C PRO A 55 -5.07 19.97 17.46
N ARG A 56 -5.77 19.35 18.41
CA ARG A 56 -6.20 17.94 18.30
C ARG A 56 -6.92 17.63 16.98
N GLN A 57 -7.83 18.50 16.55
CA GLN A 57 -8.56 18.33 15.30
C GLN A 57 -7.66 18.31 14.07
N THR A 58 -6.58 19.10 14.06
CA THR A 58 -5.59 19.12 13.00
C THR A 58 -4.70 17.87 13.03
N PHE A 59 -4.33 17.40 14.22
CA PHE A 59 -3.59 16.14 14.38
C PHE A 59 -4.38 14.96 13.81
N ASP A 60 -5.68 14.88 14.14
CA ASP A 60 -6.58 13.84 13.64
C ASP A 60 -6.73 13.92 12.11
N ALA A 61 -6.87 15.12 11.57
CA ALA A 61 -6.96 15.35 10.13
C ALA A 61 -5.68 14.93 9.38
N ILE A 62 -4.50 15.20 9.94
CA ILE A 62 -3.21 14.79 9.34
C ILE A 62 -3.09 13.26 9.31
N HIS A 63 -3.47 12.57 10.38
CA HIS A 63 -3.42 11.11 10.42
C HIS A 63 -4.41 10.48 9.44
N TYR A 64 -5.64 11.00 9.41
CA TYR A 64 -6.66 10.55 8.46
C TYR A 64 -6.21 10.79 7.01
N ALA A 65 -5.73 11.99 6.68
CA ALA A 65 -5.23 12.31 5.35
C ALA A 65 -4.01 11.46 4.98
N GLY A 66 -3.06 11.26 5.91
CA GLY A 66 -1.89 10.43 5.71
C GLY A 66 -2.26 8.97 5.42
N MET A 67 -3.21 8.41 6.18
CA MET A 67 -3.75 7.07 5.91
C MET A 67 -4.47 7.01 4.55
N ALA A 68 -5.28 8.02 4.21
CA ALA A 68 -5.99 8.06 2.93
C ALA A 68 -5.01 8.10 1.74
N VAL A 69 -4.01 8.98 1.77
CA VAL A 69 -2.98 9.07 0.74
C VAL A 69 -2.18 7.78 0.64
N THR A 70 -1.78 7.20 1.77
CA THR A 70 -1.04 5.93 1.81
C THR A 70 -1.88 4.79 1.20
N LYS A 71 -3.17 4.70 1.55
CA LYS A 71 -4.11 3.72 0.98
C LYS A 71 -4.20 3.85 -0.54
N ILE A 72 -4.35 5.08 -1.04
CA ILE A 72 -4.43 5.36 -2.47
C ILE A 72 -3.12 4.96 -3.16
N ALA A 73 -1.96 5.35 -2.60
CA ALA A 73 -0.66 5.00 -3.14
C ALA A 73 -0.47 3.47 -3.21
N ILE A 74 -0.87 2.73 -2.17
CA ILE A 74 -0.79 1.26 -2.15
C ILE A 74 -1.61 0.65 -3.30
N ILE A 75 -2.83 1.15 -3.52
CA ILE A 75 -3.70 0.66 -4.59
C ILE A 75 -3.11 1.01 -5.97
N LEU A 76 -2.71 2.27 -6.17
CA LEU A 76 -2.25 2.77 -7.46
C LEU A 76 -0.92 2.14 -7.91
N PHE A 77 0.03 1.98 -6.99
CA PHE A 77 1.39 1.53 -7.33
C PHE A 77 1.61 0.02 -7.19
N PHE A 78 0.76 -0.69 -6.43
CA PHE A 78 0.94 -2.14 -6.23
C PHE A 78 -0.23 -2.95 -6.78
N LEU A 79 -1.47 -2.62 -6.40
CA LEU A 79 -2.62 -3.43 -6.80
C LEU A 79 -2.97 -3.26 -8.28
N LEU A 80 -3.07 -2.03 -8.79
CA LEU A 80 -3.43 -1.79 -10.19
C LEU A 80 -2.40 -2.41 -11.17
N PRO A 81 -1.08 -2.26 -10.97
CA PRO A 81 -0.10 -2.89 -11.85
C PRO A 81 -0.16 -4.42 -11.77
N TRP A 82 -0.43 -4.99 -10.59
CA TRP A 82 -0.62 -6.44 -10.45
C TRP A 82 -1.82 -6.94 -11.28
N ILE A 83 -2.96 -6.26 -11.18
CA ILE A 83 -4.16 -6.58 -11.98
C ILE A 83 -3.83 -6.49 -13.47
N ALA A 84 -3.15 -5.42 -13.91
CA ALA A 84 -2.77 -5.24 -15.30
C ALA A 84 -1.92 -6.40 -15.83
N ILE A 85 -0.94 -6.89 -15.06
CA ILE A 85 -0.10 -8.03 -15.44
C ILE A 85 -0.94 -9.31 -15.55
N LYS A 86 -1.83 -9.58 -14.58
CA LYS A 86 -2.68 -10.79 -14.62
C LYS A 86 -3.64 -10.77 -15.80
N LEU A 87 -4.21 -9.61 -16.15
CA LEU A 87 -5.09 -9.47 -17.32
C LEU A 87 -4.34 -9.71 -18.64
N VAL A 88 -3.13 -9.13 -18.78
CA VAL A 88 -2.30 -9.34 -19.97
C VAL A 88 -1.85 -10.80 -20.09
N SER A 89 -1.60 -11.48 -18.97
CA SER A 89 -1.20 -12.88 -18.94
C SER A 89 -2.37 -13.80 -19.31
N GLN A 90 -3.56 -13.58 -18.73
CA GLN A 90 -4.75 -14.38 -19.01
C GLN A 90 -5.20 -14.30 -20.47
N LYS A 91 -5.13 -13.11 -21.09
CA LYS A 91 -5.49 -12.90 -22.51
C LYS A 91 -4.54 -13.63 -23.48
N ARG A 92 -3.40 -14.14 -23.01
CA ARG A 92 -2.43 -14.87 -23.83
C ARG A 92 -2.60 -16.39 -23.76
N ASP A 93 -3.42 -16.88 -22.84
CA ASP A 93 -3.69 -18.31 -22.65
C ASP A 93 -4.97 -18.77 -23.38
N THR A 94 -5.77 -17.83 -23.89
CA THR A 94 -6.91 -18.03 -24.82
C THR A 94 -6.52 -17.71 -26.25
#